data_AF-A0A933PL29-F1
#
_entry.id   AF-A0A933PL29-F1
#
_cell.length_a   1.000
_cell.length_b   1.000
_cell.length_c   1.000
_cell.angle_alpha   90.00
_cell.angle_beta   90.00
_cell.angle_gamma   90.00
#
_symmetry.space_group_name_H-M   'P 1'
#
loop_
_entity.id
_entity.type
_entity.pdbx_description
1 polymer ?
#
loop_
_entity_poly.entity_id
_entity_poly.type
_entity_poly.pdbx_seq_one_letter_code
_entity_poly.pdbx_strand_id
1 'polypeptide(L)' 'MTTVRRFGKRRLAIFFDHNPPHFHILGPDIAVVVDLRTFEIIEGNATESELASILDWARGHAVQLWSVWHGLNG' A
#
# COMPACT_ATOMS: atom_id res chain seq x y z
N MET A 1 4.02 9.44 7.73
CA MET A 1 3.25 8.97 6.56
C MET A 1 3.82 9.60 5.32
N THR A 2 4.20 8.78 4.34
CA THR A 2 4.64 9.21 3.01
C THR A 2 3.67 8.67 1.96
N THR A 3 3.07 9.57 1.17
CA THR A 3 2.27 9.14 -0.01
C THR A 3 3.21 8.83 -1.15
N VAL A 4 3.18 7.58 -1.64
CA VAL A 4 4.03 7.13 -2.74
C VAL A 4 3.40 7.48 -4.09
N ARG A 5 2.09 7.23 -4.23
CA ARG A 5 1.36 7.49 -5.48
C ARG A 5 -0.13 7.75 -5.24
N ARG A 6 -0.74 8.54 -6.13
CA ARG A 6 -2.18 8.80 -6.16
C ARG A 6 -2.84 8.14 -7.37
N PHE A 7 -4.07 7.66 -7.16
CA PHE A 7 -4.95 7.02 -8.13
C PHE A 7 -6.33 7.67 -8.02
N GLY A 8 -6.50 8.83 -8.67
CA GLY A 8 -7.68 9.66 -8.48
C GLY A 8 -7.85 10.08 -7.02
N LYS A 9 -8.99 9.72 -6.41
CA LYS A 9 -9.29 10.00 -4.99
C LYS A 9 -8.60 9.04 -4.01
N ARG A 10 -7.99 7.96 -4.50
CA ARG A 10 -7.26 6.97 -3.69
C ARG A 10 -5.77 7.28 -3.69
N ARG A 11 -5.05 6.86 -2.66
CA ARG A 11 -3.59 7.01 -2.55
C ARG A 11 -2.97 5.78 -1.93
N LEU A 12 -1.79 5.42 -2.43
CA LEU A 12 -0.91 4.44 -1.82
C LEU A 12 0.06 5.19 -0.90
N ALA A 13 0.06 4.83 0.39
CA ALA A 13 0.88 5.49 1.40
C ALA A 13 1.58 4.46 2.30
N ILE A 14 2.77 4.80 2.77
CA ILE A 14 3.53 4.03 3.76
C ILE A 14 3.66 4.86 5.03
N PHE A 15 3.45 4.23 6.18
CA PHE A 15 3.50 4.87 7.49
C PHE A 15 4.77 4.47 8.22
N PHE A 16 5.04 5.21 9.32
CA PHE A 16 6.01 4.79 10.31
C PHE A 16 5.27 3.81 11.23
N ASP A 17 5.47 2.51 11.05
CA ASP A 17 4.65 1.45 11.62
C ASP A 17 5.46 0.16 11.87
N HIS A 18 4.81 -0.88 12.40
CA HIS A 18 5.41 -2.12 12.86
C HIS A 18 5.41 -3.21 11.77
N ASN A 19 6.07 -4.34 12.07
CA ASN A 19 6.01 -5.54 11.25
C ASN A 19 4.61 -6.20 11.30
N PRO A 20 4.15 -6.86 10.21
CA PRO A 20 4.87 -7.07 8.95
C PRO A 20 4.95 -5.81 8.08
N PRO A 21 5.96 -5.70 7.18
CA PRO A 21 6.06 -4.59 6.23
C PRO A 21 4.81 -4.51 5.36
N HIS A 22 4.17 -3.34 5.35
CA HIS A 22 2.91 -3.12 4.63
C HIS A 22 2.81 -1.70 4.07
N PHE A 23 1.88 -1.53 3.15
CA PHE A 23 1.44 -0.21 2.67
C PHE A 23 -0.08 -0.11 2.77
N HIS A 24 -0.58 1.13 2.74
CA HIS A 24 -1.99 1.42 2.81
C HIS A 24 -2.51 1.93 1.49
N ILE A 25 -3.74 1.53 1.15
CA ILE A 25 -4.54 2.16 0.11
C ILE A 25 -5.67 2.92 0.81
N LEU A 26 -5.64 4.25 0.71
CA LEU A 26 -6.55 5.15 1.41
C LEU A 26 -7.37 5.96 0.41
N GLY A 27 -8.67 6.12 0.68
CA GLY A 27 -9.57 6.98 -0.09
C GLY A 27 -10.77 7.41 0.76
N PRO A 28 -11.79 8.05 0.16
CA PRO A 28 -12.95 8.56 0.90
C PRO A 28 -13.70 7.50 1.72
N ASP A 29 -13.89 6.31 1.13
CA ASP A 29 -14.70 5.23 1.72
C ASP A 29 -13.90 3.92 1.89
N ILE A 30 -12.57 4.02 1.76
CA ILE A 30 -11.69 2.85 1.74
C ILE A 30 -10.43 3.08 2.55
N ALA A 31 -10.12 2.11 3.41
CA ALA A 31 -8.86 2.00 4.10
C ALA A 31 -8.45 0.54 4.09
N VAL A 32 -7.36 0.23 3.40
CA VAL A 32 -6.88 -1.13 3.20
C VAL A 32 -5.39 -1.19 3.52
N VAL A 33 -4.98 -2.25 4.19
CA VAL A 33 -3.60 -2.61 4.49
C VAL A 33 -3.22 -3.79 3.62
N VAL A 34 -2.10 -3.66 2.93
CA VAL A 34 -1.59 -4.66 1.99
C VAL A 34 -0.18 -5.07 2.40
N ASP A 35 0.05 -6.37 2.51
CA ASP A 35 1.37 -6.92 2.82
C ASP A 35 2.35 -6.59 1.68
N LEU A 36 3.50 -6.00 2.01
CA LEU A 36 4.47 -5.56 1.00
C LEU A 36 5.28 -6.73 0.40
N ARG A 37 5.23 -7.91 1.02
CA ARG A 37 5.92 -9.12 0.57
C ARG A 37 5.04 -9.92 -0.38
N THR A 38 3.75 -10.07 -0.07
CA THR A 38 2.83 -10.91 -0.86
C THR A 38 1.86 -10.11 -1.74
N PHE A 39 1.66 -8.82 -1.46
CA PHE A 39 0.62 -7.99 -2.06
C PHE A 39 -0.81 -8.46 -1.79
N GLU A 40 -0.99 -9.29 -0.75
CA GLU A 40 -2.30 -9.70 -0.28
C GLU A 40 -2.87 -8.65 0.68
N ILE A 41 -4.19 -8.50 0.65
CA ILE A 41 -4.91 -7.65 1.59
C ILE A 41 -4.92 -8.35 2.96
N ILE A 42 -4.35 -7.69 3.96
CA ILE A 42 -4.31 -8.21 5.34
C ILE A 42 -5.37 -7.59 6.24
N GLU A 43 -5.82 -6.37 5.91
CA GLU A 43 -6.91 -5.69 6.60
C GLU A 43 -7.61 -4.72 5.65
N GLY A 44 -8.92 -4.55 5.80
CA GLY A 44 -9.65 -3.48 5.14
C GLY A 44 -11.01 -3.90 4.59
N ASN A 45 -11.68 -2.93 3.98
CA ASN A 45 -13.07 -3.05 3.55
C ASN A 45 -13.25 -3.14 2.02
N ALA A 46 -12.21 -3.54 1.29
CA ALA A 46 -12.28 -3.72 -0.16
C ALA A 46 -11.68 -5.05 -0.60
N THR A 47 -12.14 -5.51 -1.76
CA THR A 47 -11.67 -6.73 -2.39
C THR A 47 -10.46 -6.48 -3.29
N GLU A 48 -9.71 -7.54 -3.60
CA GLU A 48 -8.59 -7.44 -4.55
C GLU A 48 -9.03 -6.95 -5.93
N SER A 49 -10.22 -7.35 -6.39
CA SER A 49 -10.79 -6.93 -7.67
C SER A 49 -10.98 -5.42 -7.74
N GLU A 50 -11.49 -4.80 -6.67
CA GLU A 50 -11.67 -3.34 -6.59
C GLU A 50 -10.35 -2.55 -6.59
N LEU A 51 -9.26 -3.23 -6.21
CA LEU A 51 -7.92 -2.69 -6.06
C LEU A 51 -6.95 -3.15 -7.13
N ALA A 52 -7.38 -3.96 -8.10
CA ALA A 52 -6.52 -4.66 -9.05
C ALA A 52 -5.50 -3.72 -9.72
N SER A 53 -5.96 -2.57 -10.24
CA SER A 53 -5.07 -1.60 -10.90
C SER A 53 -4.01 -0.98 -9.97
N ILE A 54 -4.31 -0.82 -8.67
CA ILE A 54 -3.37 -0.30 -7.69
C ILE A 54 -2.38 -1.40 -7.28
N LEU A 55 -2.87 -2.63 -7.08
CA LEU A 55 -2.04 -3.79 -6.74
C LEU A 55 -1.07 -4.15 -7.87
N ASP A 56 -1.52 -4.13 -9.11
CA ASP A 56 -0.66 -4.37 -10.28
C ASP A 56 0.42 -3.31 -10.41
N TRP A 57 0.07 -2.05 -10.18
CA TRP A 57 1.07 -0.99 -10.10
C TRP A 57 2.06 -1.23 -8.97
N ALA A 58 1.59 -1.59 -7.78
CA ALA A 58 2.43 -1.83 -6.61
C ALA A 58 3.42 -2.98 -6.85
N ARG A 59 2.98 -4.10 -7.44
CA ARG A 59 3.83 -5.23 -7.83
C ARG A 59 4.95 -4.80 -8.79
N GLY A 60 4.61 -3.98 -9.80
CA GLY A 60 5.59 -3.42 -10.73
C GLY A 60 6.57 -2.41 -10.11
N HIS A 61 6.30 -1.91 -8.90
CA HIS A 61 7.10 -0.88 -8.21
C HIS A 61 7.56 -1.35 -6.82
N ALA A 62 7.65 -2.67 -6.60
CA ALA A 62 8.00 -3.24 -5.31
C ALA A 62 9.31 -2.68 -4.73
N VAL A 63 10.35 -2.51 -5.56
CA VAL A 63 11.66 -1.95 -5.14
C VAL A 63 11.50 -0.54 -4.56
N GLN A 64 10.68 0.30 -5.18
CA GLN A 64 10.41 1.65 -4.69
C GLN A 64 9.68 1.60 -3.34
N LEU A 65 8.67 0.74 -3.22
CA LEU A 65 7.89 0.60 -1.98
C LEU A 65 8.76 0.10 -0.82
N TRP A 66 9.63 -0.89 -1.07
CA TRP A 66 10.60 -1.37 -0.08
C TRP A 66 11.58 -0.28 0.34
N SER A 67 12.12 0.49 -0.62
CA SER A 67 13.02 1.61 -0.30
C SER A 67 12.35 2.67 0.58
N VAL A 68 11.10 3.04 0.27
CA VAL A 68 10.34 3.98 1.10
C VAL A 68 10.04 3.40 2.48
N TRP A 69 9.65 2.12 2.56
CA TRP A 69 9.39 1.46 3.83
C TRP A 69 10.64 1.41 4.71
N HIS A 70 11.79 1.00 4.17
CA HIS A 70 13.06 0.98 4.90
C HIS A 70 13.52 2.39 5.31
N GLY A 71 13.34 3.40 4.46
CA GLY A 71 13.69 4.77 4.82
C GLY A 71 12.84 5.35 5.96
N LEU A 72 11.67 4.77 6.23
CA LEU A 72 10.80 5.16 7.33
C LEU A 72 11.00 4.25 8.56
N ASN A 73 11.08 2.94 8.37
CA ASN A 73 10.97 1.92 9.43
C ASN A 73 12.27 1.14 9.70
N GLY A 74 13.36 1.47 9.01
CA GLY A 74 14.69 0.88 9.17
C GLY A 74 15.61 1.65 10.10
#